data_AF-A0A525D7W7-F1
#
_entry.id   AF-A0A525D7W7-F1
#
_cell.length_a   1.000
_cell.length_b   1.000
_cell.length_c   1.000
_cell.angle_alpha   90.00
_cell.angle_beta   90.00
_cell.angle_gamma   90.00
#
_symmetry.space_group_name_H-M   'P 1'
#
loop_
_entity.id
_entity.type
_entity.pdbx_description
1 polymer ?
#
loop_
_entity_poly.entity_id
_entity_poly.type
_entity_poly.pdbx_seq_one_letter_code
_entity_poly.pdbx_strand_id
1 'polypeptide(L)'
;MIQKYPNADIAIGIVWIKMNDKDTFQAAQNLSETFNDPRVTQFYDPLQRSGKIYSKILPINAQVAWDIYLFYGEDKTWDNHLSEPDFWMHQMRDTDSDSDELRCGDDLVKSLYDSMRVLERGTPK
;
A
#
# COMPACT_ATOMS: atom_id res chain seq x y z
N MET A 1 -1.03 13.31 10.03
CA MET A 1 -1.57 13.18 8.66
C MET A 1 -2.97 12.57 8.70
N ILE A 2 -3.17 11.42 9.34
CA ILE A 2 -4.49 10.76 9.53
C ILE A 2 -5.35 11.46 10.60
N GLN A 3 -4.71 11.99 11.65
CA GLN A 3 -5.36 12.79 12.70
C GLN A 3 -6.13 14.03 12.19
N LYS A 4 -5.85 14.50 10.96
CA LYS A 4 -6.62 15.58 10.31
C LYS A 4 -8.02 15.14 9.89
N TYR A 5 -8.26 13.83 9.79
CA TYR A 5 -9.51 13.22 9.38
C TYR A 5 -9.99 12.24 10.48
N PRO A 6 -10.40 12.74 11.66
CA PRO A 6 -10.72 11.90 12.82
C PRO A 6 -11.95 11.02 12.60
N ASN A 7 -12.85 11.41 11.69
CA ASN A 7 -14.09 10.68 11.38
C ASN A 7 -13.98 9.80 10.13
N ALA A 8 -12.79 9.71 9.51
CA ALA A 8 -12.59 8.80 8.39
C ALA A 8 -12.68 7.35 8.90
N ASP A 9 -13.63 6.60 8.34
CA ASP A 9 -13.82 5.17 8.60
C ASP A 9 -12.83 4.37 7.75
N ILE A 10 -11.58 4.30 8.23
CA ILE A 10 -10.47 3.65 7.54
C ILE A 10 -9.65 2.83 8.52
N ALA A 11 -9.15 1.71 8.04
CA ALA A 11 -8.07 0.94 8.66
C ALA A 11 -6.84 1.00 7.76
N ILE A 12 -5.66 1.15 8.34
CA ILE A 12 -4.41 1.30 7.60
C ILE A 12 -3.44 0.20 8.02
N GLY A 13 -3.00 -0.60 7.04
CA GLY A 13 -1.91 -1.54 7.21
C GLY A 13 -0.63 -1.00 6.57
N ILE A 14 0.47 -0.96 7.32
CA ILE A 14 1.80 -0.64 6.80
C ILE A 14 2.69 -1.86 6.94
N VAL A 15 3.31 -2.31 5.85
CA VAL A 15 4.26 -3.43 5.86
C VAL A 15 5.64 -2.91 5.46
N TRP A 16 6.56 -2.89 6.42
CA TRP A 16 7.94 -2.53 6.23
C TRP A 16 8.71 -3.74 5.68
N ILE A 17 9.02 -3.73 4.39
CA ILE A 17 9.67 -4.85 3.70
C ILE A 17 11.19 -4.66 3.69
N LYS A 18 11.95 -5.71 4.00
CA LYS A 18 13.41 -5.70 3.86
C LYS A 18 13.81 -5.86 2.39
N MET A 19 14.21 -4.78 1.72
CA MET A 19 14.70 -4.81 0.33
C MET A 19 16.22 -4.79 0.23
N ASN A 20 16.90 -4.20 1.21
CA ASN A 20 18.35 -4.20 1.32
C ASN A 20 18.82 -4.34 2.78
N ASP A 21 20.13 -4.31 3.01
CA ASP A 21 20.72 -4.51 4.34
C ASP A 21 20.41 -3.40 5.35
N LYS A 22 20.08 -2.19 4.88
CA LYS A 22 19.72 -1.04 5.74
C LYS A 22 18.27 -1.10 6.21
N ASP A 23 17.41 -1.85 5.53
CA ASP A 23 16.00 -2.06 5.89
C ASP A 23 15.89 -3.05 7.06
N THR A 24 16.43 -2.68 8.21
CA THR A 24 16.46 -3.49 9.42
C THR A 24 15.16 -3.33 10.22
N PHE A 25 14.89 -4.27 11.13
CA PHE A 25 13.79 -4.12 12.09
C PHE A 25 13.91 -2.81 12.88
N GLN A 26 15.12 -2.41 13.28
CA GLN A 26 15.33 -1.16 14.01
C GLN A 26 14.99 0.07 13.15
N ALA A 27 15.38 0.06 11.87
CA ALA A 27 15.02 1.15 10.95
C ALA A 27 13.50 1.24 10.76
N ALA A 28 12.82 0.10 10.58
CA ALA A 28 11.36 0.03 10.50
C ALA A 28 10.70 0.51 11.80
N GLN A 29 11.24 0.11 12.97
CA GLN A 29 10.74 0.54 14.28
C GLN A 29 10.89 2.05 14.48
N ASN A 30 12.02 2.63 14.10
CA ASN A 30 12.23 4.07 14.24
C ASN A 30 11.28 4.88 13.35
N LEU A 31 11.00 4.41 12.13
CA LEU A 31 10.07 5.07 11.22
C LEU A 31 8.61 4.86 11.62
N SER A 32 8.27 3.71 12.22
CA SER A 32 6.91 3.40 12.63
C SER A 32 6.38 4.36 13.70
N GLU A 33 7.26 4.95 14.51
CA GLU A 33 6.94 5.99 15.51
C GLU A 33 6.29 7.24 14.90
N THR A 34 6.49 7.49 13.60
CA THR A 34 5.85 8.62 12.91
C THR A 34 4.34 8.41 12.70
N PHE A 35 3.84 7.19 12.84
CA PHE A 35 2.44 6.81 12.69
C PHE A 35 1.82 6.46 14.05
N ASN A 36 1.40 7.49 14.78
CA ASN A 36 0.70 7.35 16.06
C ASN A 36 -0.81 7.61 15.89
N ASP A 37 -1.53 6.60 15.38
CA ASP A 37 -2.99 6.60 15.23
C ASP A 37 -3.51 5.17 15.43
N PRO A 38 -4.57 4.95 16.24
CA PRO A 38 -5.08 3.61 16.55
C PRO A 38 -5.64 2.85 15.33
N ARG A 39 -5.90 3.55 14.21
CA ARG A 39 -6.33 2.93 12.95
C ARG A 39 -5.17 2.32 12.16
N VAL A 40 -3.92 2.57 12.58
CA VAL A 40 -2.71 2.09 11.89
C VAL A 40 -2.19 0.83 12.58
N THR A 41 -2.13 -0.26 11.82
CA THR A 41 -1.42 -1.48 12.21
C THR A 41 -0.17 -1.62 11.33
N GLN A 42 0.97 -1.92 11.95
CA GLN A 42 2.25 -1.98 11.26
C GLN A 42 2.92 -3.35 11.44
N PHE A 43 3.57 -3.83 10.38
CA PHE A 43 4.25 -5.12 10.34
C PHE A 43 5.65 -4.95 9.75
N TYR A 44 6.58 -5.81 10.15
CA TYR A 44 7.90 -5.91 9.53
C TYR A 44 8.02 -7.27 8.83
N ASP A 45 8.40 -7.26 7.55
CA ASP A 45 8.48 -8.43 6.69
C ASP A 45 9.92 -8.63 6.19
N PRO A 46 10.78 -9.34 6.96
CA PRO A 46 12.16 -9.59 6.58
C PRO A 46 12.31 -10.60 5.44
N LEU A 47 11.23 -11.28 5.05
CA LEU A 47 11.25 -12.37 4.07
C LEU A 47 10.55 -12.00 2.76
N GLN A 48 10.06 -10.75 2.65
CA GLN A 48 9.37 -10.20 1.49
C GLN A 48 8.12 -11.02 1.11
N ARG A 49 7.46 -11.66 2.09
CA ARG A 49 6.29 -12.52 1.87
C ARG A 49 5.15 -11.72 1.23
N SER A 50 4.86 -10.56 1.79
CA SER A 50 3.83 -9.64 1.30
C SER A 50 4.11 -9.20 -0.14
N GLY A 51 5.29 -8.64 -0.40
CA GLY A 51 5.66 -8.17 -1.74
C GLY A 51 5.69 -9.28 -2.80
N LYS A 52 6.08 -10.52 -2.44
CA LYS A 52 6.03 -11.69 -3.34
C LYS A 52 4.61 -12.19 -3.63
N ILE A 53 3.67 -11.93 -2.73
CA ILE A 53 2.25 -12.24 -2.97
C ILE A 53 1.69 -11.21 -3.94
N TYR A 54 1.90 -9.91 -3.66
CA TYR A 54 1.38 -8.83 -4.49
C TYR A 54 1.98 -8.80 -5.89
N SER A 55 3.25 -9.19 -6.07
CA SER A 55 3.85 -9.30 -7.41
C SER A 55 3.20 -10.35 -8.30
N LYS A 56 2.42 -11.29 -7.74
CA LYS A 56 1.69 -12.31 -8.50
C LYS A 56 0.24 -11.94 -8.78
N ILE A 57 -0.31 -11.01 -8.00
CA ILE A 57 -1.71 -10.59 -8.07
C ILE A 57 -1.83 -9.33 -8.93
N LEU A 58 -0.90 -8.41 -8.78
CA LEU A 58 -0.88 -7.16 -9.52
C LEU A 58 -0.14 -7.35 -10.85
N PRO A 59 -0.54 -6.67 -11.93
CA PRO A 59 0.17 -6.68 -13.21
C PRO A 59 1.45 -5.82 -13.12
N ILE A 60 2.35 -6.18 -12.20
CA ILE A 60 3.68 -5.58 -12.00
C ILE A 60 4.72 -6.59 -12.45
N ASN A 61 5.69 -6.17 -13.26
CA ASN A 61 6.79 -7.02 -13.67
C ASN A 61 7.95 -6.99 -12.65
N ALA A 62 7.69 -7.38 -11.41
CA ALA A 62 8.68 -7.39 -10.33
C ALA A 62 8.69 -8.75 -9.60
N GLN A 63 9.84 -9.15 -9.05
CA GLN A 63 9.89 -10.35 -8.19
C GLN A 63 9.25 -10.09 -6.82
N VAL A 64 9.39 -8.86 -6.32
CA VAL A 64 8.86 -8.39 -5.05
C VAL A 64 8.23 -7.03 -5.30
N ALA A 65 6.93 -6.90 -5.06
CA ALA A 65 6.25 -5.61 -5.11
C ALA A 65 6.51 -4.85 -3.80
N TRP A 66 7.14 -3.67 -3.91
CA TRP A 66 7.42 -2.74 -2.81
C TRP A 66 7.24 -1.31 -3.32
N ASP A 67 7.10 -0.35 -2.41
CA ASP A 67 6.58 1.00 -2.70
C ASP A 67 5.26 0.95 -3.49
N ILE A 68 4.37 0.07 -3.05
CA ILE A 68 3.00 -0.09 -3.55
C ILE A 68 1.99 0.48 -2.56
N TYR A 69 0.91 1.04 -3.07
CA TYR A 69 -0.22 1.56 -2.30
C TYR A 69 -1.47 0.87 -2.78
N LEU A 70 -2.26 0.36 -1.83
CA LEU A 70 -3.39 -0.52 -2.09
C LEU A 70 -4.60 0.01 -1.35
N PHE A 71 -5.72 0.14 -2.05
CA PHE A 71 -6.97 0.61 -1.50
C PHE A 71 -8.05 -0.44 -1.69
N TYR A 72 -8.78 -0.72 -0.62
CA TYR A 72 -9.82 -1.73 -0.56
C TYR A 72 -11.11 -1.07 -0.09
N GLY A 73 -12.21 -1.35 -0.78
CA GLY A 73 -13.55 -1.01 -0.35
C GLY A 73 -13.99 -1.82 0.86
N GLU A 74 -15.06 -1.35 1.50
CA GLU A 74 -15.67 -1.98 2.69
C GLU A 74 -16.19 -3.41 2.44
N ASP A 75 -16.43 -3.76 1.18
CA ASP A 75 -16.92 -5.07 0.75
C ASP A 75 -15.80 -6.11 0.59
N LYS A 76 -14.52 -5.71 0.69
CA LYS A 76 -13.38 -6.61 0.55
C LYS A 76 -13.03 -7.27 1.88
N THR A 77 -12.90 -8.58 1.85
CA THR A 77 -12.44 -9.38 3.01
C THR A 77 -11.16 -10.12 2.68
N TRP A 78 -10.27 -10.25 3.66
CA TRP A 78 -9.06 -11.08 3.56
C TRP A 78 -9.29 -12.33 4.41
N ASP A 79 -9.76 -13.40 3.78
CA ASP A 79 -10.01 -14.69 4.44
C ASP A 79 -8.83 -15.65 4.18
N ASN A 80 -9.03 -16.67 3.34
CA ASN A 80 -8.04 -17.62 2.86
C ASN A 80 -7.38 -17.16 1.54
N HIS A 81 -7.91 -16.12 0.90
CA HIS A 81 -7.32 -15.53 -0.29
C HIS A 81 -7.27 -14.00 -0.16
N LEU A 82 -6.23 -13.43 -0.76
CA LEU A 82 -6.08 -11.99 -0.78
C LEU A 82 -7.02 -11.43 -1.85
N SER A 83 -7.94 -10.56 -1.45
CA SER A 83 -8.78 -9.83 -2.42
C SER A 83 -7.91 -8.93 -3.29
N GLU A 84 -8.31 -8.69 -4.53
CA GLU A 84 -7.70 -7.65 -5.34
C GLU A 84 -8.10 -6.26 -4.80
N PRO A 85 -7.18 -5.28 -4.78
CA PRO A 85 -7.50 -3.91 -4.41
C PRO A 85 -8.37 -3.26 -5.49
N ASP A 86 -9.27 -2.36 -5.08
CA ASP A 86 -10.08 -1.58 -6.03
C ASP A 86 -9.25 -0.52 -6.75
N PHE A 87 -8.26 0.04 -6.03
CA PHE A 87 -7.27 0.95 -6.59
C PHE A 87 -5.90 0.58 -6.07
N TRP A 88 -4.89 0.67 -6.92
CA TRP A 88 -3.51 0.50 -6.51
C TRP A 88 -2.58 1.30 -7.40
N MET A 89 -1.39 1.59 -6.88
CA MET A 89 -0.33 2.27 -7.60
C MET A 89 1.02 1.86 -7.03
N HIS A 90 2.08 2.04 -7.80
CA HIS A 90 3.44 1.73 -7.38
C HIS A 90 4.42 2.81 -7.84
N GLN A 91 5.54 2.95 -7.14
CA GLN A 91 6.52 4.00 -7.43
C GLN A 91 7.78 3.50 -8.13
N MET A 92 7.99 2.18 -8.19
CA MET A 92 9.24 1.61 -8.64
C MET A 92 9.11 1.09 -10.07
N ARG A 93 10.00 1.59 -10.94
CA ARG A 93 10.15 1.04 -12.28
C ARG A 93 10.97 -0.24 -12.20
N ASP A 94 10.41 -1.34 -12.67
CA ASP A 94 11.14 -2.60 -12.76
C ASP A 94 10.94 -3.15 -14.18
N THR A 95 11.82 -2.68 -15.09
CA THR A 95 11.94 -3.04 -16.51
C THR A 95 10.90 -2.49 -17.50
N ASP A 96 11.21 -2.59 -18.80
CA ASP A 96 10.71 -1.81 -19.95
C ASP A 96 9.20 -1.91 -20.31
N SER A 97 8.33 -2.32 -19.39
CA SER A 97 6.88 -2.25 -19.54
C SER A 97 6.21 -2.04 -18.18
N ASP A 98 6.40 -0.86 -17.59
CA ASP A 98 5.74 -0.49 -16.34
C ASP A 98 4.23 -0.42 -16.53
N SER A 99 3.47 -0.84 -15.52
CA SER A 99 2.01 -0.82 -15.57
C SER A 99 1.47 0.61 -15.71
N ASP A 100 0.24 0.72 -16.20
CA ASP A 100 -0.52 1.99 -16.21
C ASP A 100 -0.74 2.56 -14.81
N GLU A 101 -0.31 1.87 -13.74
CA GLU A 101 -0.41 2.27 -12.33
C GLU A 101 0.91 2.75 -11.72
N LEU A 102 1.97 2.89 -12.53
CA LEU A 102 3.18 3.58 -12.09
C LEU A 102 2.86 5.06 -11.83
N ARG A 103 3.15 5.54 -10.62
CA ARG A 103 2.98 6.94 -10.23
C ARG A 103 4.22 7.42 -9.48
N CYS A 104 4.69 8.63 -9.79
CA CYS A 104 5.84 9.24 -9.10
C CYS A 104 5.57 10.73 -8.81
N GLY A 105 6.25 11.27 -7.80
CA GLY A 105 6.16 12.70 -7.46
C GLY A 105 4.73 13.18 -7.21
N ASP A 106 4.36 14.31 -7.81
CA ASP A 106 3.04 14.92 -7.63
C ASP A 106 1.89 14.07 -8.16
N ASP A 107 2.15 13.26 -9.20
CA ASP A 107 1.14 12.39 -9.80
C ASP A 107 0.73 11.24 -8.86
N LEU A 108 1.69 10.73 -8.07
CA LEU A 108 1.38 9.79 -6.99
C LEU A 108 0.50 10.44 -5.94
N VAL A 109 0.90 11.61 -5.44
CA VAL A 109 0.15 12.30 -4.38
C VAL A 109 -1.28 12.56 -4.83
N LYS A 110 -1.46 13.03 -6.07
CA LYS A 110 -2.78 13.25 -6.67
C LYS A 110 -3.59 11.94 -6.74
N SER A 111 -2.99 10.86 -7.25
CA SER A 111 -3.67 9.57 -7.42
C SER A 111 -4.12 8.95 -6.09
N LEU A 112 -3.32 9.10 -5.02
CA LEU A 112 -3.68 8.66 -3.67
C LEU A 112 -4.93 9.41 -3.16
N TYR A 113 -5.00 10.73 -3.34
CA TYR A 113 -6.16 11.53 -2.94
C TYR A 113 -7.41 11.19 -3.76
N ASP A 114 -7.26 11.00 -5.06
CA ASP A 114 -8.39 10.69 -5.94
C ASP A 114 -8.96 9.30 -5.62
N SER A 115 -8.11 8.30 -5.35
CA SER A 115 -8.53 6.94 -4.96
C SER A 115 -9.37 6.96 -3.67
N MET A 116 -8.91 7.67 -2.65
CA MET A 116 -9.66 7.81 -1.39
C MET A 116 -11.02 8.48 -1.59
N ARG A 117 -11.08 9.55 -2.39
CA ARG A 117 -12.35 10.27 -2.65
C ARG A 117 -13.37 9.40 -3.37
N VAL A 118 -12.94 8.48 -4.23
CA VAL A 118 -13.85 7.57 -4.92
C VAL A 118 -14.43 6.56 -3.93
N LEU A 119 -13.61 5.97 -3.07
CA LEU A 119 -14.07 5.03 -2.05
C LEU A 119 -15.02 5.67 -1.04
N GLU A 120 -14.74 6.89 -0.58
CA GLU A 120 -15.63 7.62 0.35
C GLU A 120 -17.03 7.92 -0.22
N ARG A 121 -17.15 8.04 -1.55
CA ARG A 121 -18.43 8.36 -2.21
C ARG A 121 -19.26 7.12 -2.52
N GLY A 122 -18.69 5.92 -2.34
CA GLY A 122 -19.24 4.67 -2.84
C GLY A 122 -19.13 4.58 -4.36
N THR A 123 -18.70 3.41 -4.87
CA THR A 123 -18.70 3.14 -6.31
C THR A 123 -20.14 3.14 -6.82
N PRO A 124 -20.48 3.86 -7.90
CA PRO A 124 -21.80 3.69 -8.53
C PRO A 124 -21.95 2.23 -8.93
N LYS A 125 -23.04 1.59 -8.50
CA LYS A 125 -23.40 0.23 -8.93
C LYS A 125 -23.74 0.19 -10.42
#